data_AF-A0A1G2EQ87-F1
#
_entry.id   AF-A0A1G2EQ87-F1
#
_cell.length_a   1.000
_cell.length_b   1.000
_cell.length_c   1.000
_cell.angle_alpha   90.00
_cell.angle_beta   90.00
_cell.angle_gamma   90.00
#
_symmetry.space_group_name_H-M   'P 1'
#
loop_
_entity.id
_entity.type
_entity.pdbx_description
1 polymer ?
#
loop_
_entity_poly.entity_id
_entity_poly.type
_entity_poly.pdbx_seq_one_letter_code
_entity_poly.pdbx_strand_id
1 'polypeptide(L)'
;MATLKKWLFLLILLVFGVSLVSVVVRVYRINGELAQKTKVLEEKKREEARVVSLSEYLKSDEFIEGEIRDKLGYTREGEVLLILPPNEVLLKLVNLNWEIEGDIQKPVPNWKKWYETFFKES
;
A
#
# COMPACT_ATOMS: atom_id res chain seq x y z
N MET A 1 37.62 -48.75 44.94
CA MET A 1 37.42 -47.28 44.98
C MET A 1 37.63 -46.59 43.64
N ALA A 2 38.72 -46.87 42.90
CA ALA A 2 38.99 -46.20 41.62
C ALA A 2 37.96 -46.48 40.52
N THR A 3 37.43 -47.71 40.43
CA THR A 3 36.37 -48.09 39.48
C THR A 3 35.06 -47.37 39.77
N LEU A 4 34.63 -47.32 41.03
CA LEU A 4 33.41 -46.62 41.46
C LEU A 4 33.47 -45.11 41.14
N LYS A 5 34.63 -44.47 41.36
CA LYS A 5 34.84 -43.06 40.99
C LYS A 5 34.75 -42.83 39.48
N LYS A 6 35.24 -43.76 38.65
CA LYS A 6 35.12 -43.68 37.18
C LYS A 6 33.67 -43.78 36.72
N TRP A 7 32.89 -44.70 37.29
CA TRP A 7 31.46 -44.84 36.99
C TRP A 7 30.64 -43.62 37.44
N LEU A 8 30.94 -43.07 38.62
CA LEU A 8 30.31 -41.84 39.10
C LEU A 8 30.62 -40.65 38.18
N PHE A 9 31.87 -40.52 37.73
CA PHE A 9 32.27 -39.48 36.78
C PHE A 9 31.56 -39.63 35.43
N LEU A 10 31.46 -40.85 34.90
CA LEU A 10 30.72 -41.12 33.65
C LEU A 10 29.23 -40.79 33.79
N LEU A 11 28.62 -41.08 34.94
CA LEU A 11 27.21 -40.76 35.20
C LEU A 11 26.99 -39.25 35.27
N ILE A 12 27.89 -38.50 35.92
CA ILE A 12 27.85 -37.04 35.95
C ILE A 12 28.00 -36.47 34.53
N LEU A 13 28.96 -36.99 33.74
CA LEU A 13 29.17 -36.57 32.35
C LEU A 13 27.91 -36.83 31.51
N LEU A 14 27.25 -37.97 31.69
CA LEU A 14 26.01 -38.32 30.98
C LEU A 14 24.89 -37.33 31.33
N VAL A 15 24.67 -37.05 32.62
CA VAL A 15 23.63 -36.12 33.08
C VAL A 15 23.87 -34.72 32.54
N PHE A 16 25.13 -34.24 32.59
CA PHE A 16 25.49 -32.95 32.00
C PHE A 16 25.31 -32.92 30.49
N GLY A 17 25.69 -34.00 29.78
CA GLY A 17 25.51 -34.11 28.35
C GLY A 17 24.03 -34.01 27.93
N VAL A 18 23.15 -34.73 28.62
CA VAL A 18 21.69 -34.68 28.37
C VAL A 18 21.13 -33.28 28.67
N SER A 19 21.59 -32.64 29.75
CA SER A 19 21.17 -31.29 30.11
C SER A 19 21.53 -30.28 29.01
N LEU A 20 22.76 -30.31 28.50
CA LEU A 20 23.20 -29.41 27.43
C LEU A 20 22.40 -29.61 26.13
N VAL A 21 22.18 -30.87 25.72
CA VAL A 21 21.36 -31.18 24.55
C VAL A 21 19.94 -30.64 24.72
N SER A 22 19.34 -30.79 25.91
CA SER A 22 17.99 -30.30 26.18
C SER A 22 17.87 -28.76 26.07
N VAL A 23 18.92 -28.03 26.47
CA VAL A 23 18.97 -26.57 26.35
C VAL A 23 19.08 -26.15 24.89
N VAL A 24 19.96 -26.79 24.12
CA VAL A 24 20.13 -26.49 22.69
C VAL A 24 18.82 -26.72 21.93
N VAL A 25 18.17 -27.88 22.13
CA VAL A 25 16.89 -28.20 21.49
C VAL A 25 15.81 -27.18 21.86
N ARG A 26 15.76 -26.77 23.14
CA ARG A 26 14.79 -25.76 23.60
C ARG A 26 15.00 -24.41 22.91
N VAL A 27 16.25 -23.95 22.80
CA VAL A 27 16.57 -22.68 22.13
C VAL A 27 16.22 -22.75 20.64
N TYR A 28 16.57 -23.84 19.95
CA TYR A 28 16.21 -24.02 18.54
C TYR A 28 14.68 -24.00 18.32
N ARG A 29 13.92 -24.66 19.18
CA ARG A 29 12.46 -24.67 19.10
C ARG A 29 11.86 -23.28 19.31
N ILE A 30 12.32 -22.55 20.34
CA ILE A 30 11.87 -21.17 20.62
C ILE A 30 12.18 -20.25 19.44
N ASN A 31 13.39 -20.32 18.89
CA ASN A 31 13.77 -19.50 17.73
C ASN A 31 12.92 -19.84 16.50
N GLY A 32 12.61 -21.13 16.27
CA GLY A 32 11.70 -21.55 15.20
C GLY A 32 10.28 -21.02 15.40
N GLU A 33 9.74 -21.14 16.61
CA GLU A 33 8.40 -20.63 16.94
C GLU A 33 8.32 -19.09 16.84
N LEU A 34 9.37 -18.38 17.26
CA LEU A 34 9.47 -16.93 17.10
C LEU A 34 9.52 -16.55 15.62
N ALA A 35 10.33 -17.22 14.81
CA ALA A 35 10.43 -16.95 13.37
C ALA A 35 9.12 -17.22 12.62
N GLN A 36 8.35 -18.22 13.02
CA GLN A 36 7.02 -18.47 12.46
C GLN A 36 6.03 -17.38 12.89
N LYS A 37 6.01 -17.01 14.17
CA LYS A 37 5.12 -15.96 14.68
C LYS A 37 5.42 -14.60 14.06
N THR A 38 6.69 -14.25 13.84
CA THR A 38 7.05 -12.99 13.19
C THR A 38 6.63 -12.98 11.73
N LYS A 39 6.83 -14.08 10.98
CA LYS A 39 6.33 -14.19 9.60
C LYS A 39 4.82 -14.00 9.51
N VAL A 40 4.05 -14.70 10.35
CA VAL A 40 2.59 -14.56 10.38
C VAL A 40 2.18 -13.11 10.74
N LEU A 41 2.89 -12.46 11.66
CA LEU A 41 2.64 -11.07 12.02
C LEU A 41 2.89 -10.13 10.83
N GLU A 42 4.00 -10.31 10.10
CA GLU A 42 4.33 -9.52 8.92
C GLU A 42 3.31 -9.72 7.79
N GLU A 43 2.91 -10.97 7.53
CA GLU A 43 1.87 -11.29 6.54
C GLU A 43 0.54 -10.61 6.90
N LYS A 44 0.12 -10.68 8.17
CA LYS A 44 -1.10 -10.00 8.63
C LYS A 44 -1.02 -8.49 8.48
N LYS A 45 0.11 -7.87 8.81
CA LYS A 45 0.31 -6.42 8.62
C LYS A 45 0.25 -6.02 7.15
N ARG A 46 0.81 -6.83 6.25
CA ARG A 46 0.73 -6.59 4.81
C ARG A 46 -0.69 -6.69 4.30
N GLU A 47 -1.45 -7.69 4.76
CA GLU A 47 -2.85 -7.83 4.37
C GLU A 47 -3.70 -6.68 4.92
N GLU A 48 -3.47 -6.27 6.17
CA GLU A 48 -4.13 -5.11 6.76
C GLU A 48 -3.88 -3.84 5.94
N ALA A 49 -2.62 -3.55 5.59
CA ALA A 49 -2.27 -2.42 4.75
C ALA A 49 -2.93 -2.50 3.35
N ARG A 50 -2.97 -3.70 2.75
CA ARG A 50 -3.63 -3.94 1.46
C ARG A 50 -5.13 -3.66 1.54
N VAL A 51 -5.80 -4.19 2.56
CA VAL A 51 -7.24 -4.00 2.76
C VAL A 51 -7.58 -2.52 3.02
N VAL A 52 -6.76 -1.82 3.80
CA VAL A 52 -6.94 -0.37 4.03
C VAL A 52 -6.80 0.40 2.72
N SER A 53 -5.72 0.17 1.96
CA SER A 53 -5.51 0.85 0.67
C SER A 53 -6.63 0.58 -0.33
N LEU A 54 -7.15 -0.65 -0.38
CA LEU A 54 -8.27 -1.01 -1.23
C LEU A 54 -9.56 -0.32 -0.76
N SER A 55 -9.80 -0.27 0.55
CA SER A 55 -10.97 0.44 1.07
C SER A 55 -10.90 1.95 0.80
N GLU A 56 -9.72 2.54 0.84
CA GLU A 56 -9.53 3.96 0.51
C GLU A 56 -9.77 4.20 -0.98
N TYR A 57 -9.23 3.35 -1.85
CA TYR A 57 -9.46 3.41 -3.30
C TYR A 57 -10.94 3.24 -3.67
N LEU A 58 -11.64 2.26 -3.09
CA LEU A 58 -13.07 2.06 -3.35
C LEU A 58 -13.96 3.22 -2.88
N LYS A 59 -13.44 4.06 -1.98
CA LYS A 59 -14.10 5.30 -1.51
C LYS A 59 -13.62 6.53 -2.27
N SER A 60 -12.60 6.43 -3.13
CA SER A 60 -12.08 7.57 -3.85
C SER A 60 -13.06 8.03 -4.92
N ASP A 61 -13.03 9.33 -5.20
CA ASP A 61 -13.88 9.93 -6.24
C ASP A 61 -13.60 9.30 -7.61
N GLU A 62 -12.37 8.82 -7.86
CA GLU A 62 -11.97 8.18 -9.11
C GLU A 62 -12.71 6.86 -9.33
N PHE A 63 -12.83 6.03 -8.28
CA PHE A 63 -13.57 4.77 -8.36
C PHE A 63 -15.07 5.03 -8.53
N ILE A 64 -15.61 6.01 -7.80
CA ILE A 64 -17.02 6.41 -7.89
C ILE A 64 -17.35 6.94 -9.30
N GLU A 65 -16.51 7.80 -9.87
CA GLU A 65 -16.70 8.33 -11.22
C GLU A 65 -16.66 7.22 -12.27
N GLY A 66 -15.69 6.29 -12.17
CA GLY A 66 -15.62 5.12 -13.04
C GLY A 66 -16.90 4.28 -13.00
N GLU A 67 -17.36 3.91 -11.80
CA GLU A 67 -18.58 3.14 -11.61
C GLU A 67 -19.84 3.86 -12.12
N ILE A 68 -19.94 5.18 -11.91
CA ILE A 68 -21.03 6.00 -12.43
C ILE A 68 -21.04 5.98 -13.95
N ARG A 69 -19.87 6.14 -14.58
CA ARG A 69 -19.72 6.23 -16.03
C ARG A 69 -20.07 4.92 -16.71
N ASP A 70 -19.62 3.81 -16.14
CA ASP A 70 -19.92 2.46 -16.62
C ASP A 70 -21.41 2.13 -16.49
N LYS A 71 -22.02 2.47 -15.35
CA LYS A 71 -23.47 2.27 -15.13
C LYS A 71 -24.34 3.14 -16.02
N LEU A 72 -23.87 4.34 -16.36
CA LEU A 72 -24.60 5.26 -17.23
C LEU A 72 -24.29 5.06 -18.72
N GLY A 73 -23.43 4.09 -19.07
CA GLY A 73 -23.09 3.80 -20.47
C GLY A 73 -22.37 4.96 -21.16
N TYR A 74 -21.72 5.85 -20.41
CA TYR A 74 -20.99 6.99 -20.94
C TYR A 74 -19.60 6.64 -21.48
N THR A 75 -19.16 5.39 -21.33
CA THR A 75 -17.90 4.91 -21.88
C THR A 75 -18.10 4.49 -23.35
N ARG A 76 -17.60 5.29 -24.29
CA ARG A 76 -17.57 4.92 -25.72
C ARG A 76 -16.33 4.05 -26.03
N GLU A 77 -16.45 3.13 -26.97
CA GLU A 77 -15.29 2.37 -27.46
C GLU A 77 -14.23 3.34 -28.02
N GLY A 78 -13.01 3.28 -27.47
CA GLY A 78 -11.86 4.08 -27.91
C GLY A 78 -11.57 5.36 -27.12
N GLU A 79 -12.30 5.66 -26.05
CA GLU A 79 -11.99 6.80 -25.18
C GLU A 79 -10.91 6.44 -24.14
N VAL A 80 -9.83 7.23 -24.07
CA VAL A 80 -8.76 7.06 -23.07
C VAL A 80 -9.01 8.01 -21.91
N LEU A 81 -9.29 7.45 -20.73
CA LEU A 81 -9.45 8.24 -19.50
C LEU A 81 -8.07 8.72 -19.01
N LEU A 82 -7.84 10.04 -19.10
CA LEU A 82 -6.63 10.67 -18.58
C LEU A 82 -6.94 11.27 -17.19
N ILE A 83 -6.63 10.53 -16.13
CA ILE A 83 -6.73 11.04 -14.76
C ILE A 83 -5.56 12.00 -14.56
N LEU A 84 -5.85 13.29 -14.46
CA LEU A 84 -4.83 14.30 -14.21
C LEU A 84 -4.49 14.34 -12.71
N PRO A 85 -3.20 14.37 -12.33
CA PRO A 85 -2.82 14.55 -10.94
C PRO A 85 -3.28 15.92 -10.40
N PRO A 86 -3.27 16.12 -9.07
CA PRO A 86 -3.70 17.38 -8.46
C PRO A 86 -3.02 18.60 -9.06
N ASN A 87 -3.72 19.73 -9.12
CA ASN A 87 -3.25 20.96 -9.77
C ASN A 87 -1.84 21.39 -9.32
N GLU A 88 -1.49 21.18 -8.05
CA GLU A 88 -0.15 21.49 -7.51
C GLU A 88 0.97 20.67 -8.19
N VAL A 89 0.69 19.42 -8.52
CA VAL A 89 1.61 18.52 -9.22
C VAL A 89 1.68 18.88 -10.70
N LEU A 90 0.54 19.19 -11.31
CA LEU A 90 0.49 19.70 -12.69
C LEU A 90 1.32 20.97 -12.83
N LEU A 91 1.14 21.95 -11.96
CA LEU A 91 1.89 23.21 -11.99
C LEU A 91 3.41 23.02 -11.88
N LYS A 92 3.85 22.01 -11.11
CA LYS A 92 5.28 21.64 -11.03
C LYS A 92 5.79 20.93 -12.29
N LEU A 93 4.95 20.08 -12.91
CA LEU A 93 5.32 19.30 -14.10
C LEU A 93 5.46 20.15 -15.36
N VAL A 94 4.63 21.19 -15.52
CA VAL A 94 4.67 22.01 -16.75
C VAL A 94 5.80 23.05 -16.73
N ASN A 95 6.45 23.30 -15.58
CA ASN A 95 7.58 24.26 -15.45
C ASN A 95 7.31 25.62 -16.16
N LEU A 96 6.03 26.02 -16.22
CA LEU A 96 5.60 27.22 -16.91
C LEU A 96 5.69 28.39 -15.95
N ASN A 97 6.76 29.18 -16.11
CA ASN A 97 6.74 30.62 -15.83
C ASN A 97 5.75 31.31 -16.79
N TRP A 98 4.47 30.96 -16.76
CA TRP A 98 3.48 31.82 -17.36
C TRP A 98 3.27 32.98 -16.37
N GLU A 99 3.87 34.13 -16.68
CA GLU A 99 3.32 35.39 -16.21
C GLU A 99 1.90 35.43 -16.74
N ILE A 100 0.92 35.39 -15.83
CA ILE A 100 -0.46 35.75 -16.13
C ILE A 100 -0.48 37.26 -16.35
N GLU A 101 0.16 37.75 -17.41
CA GLU A 101 -0.12 39.08 -17.95
C GLU A 101 -1.43 38.97 -18.73
N GLY A 102 -2.52 39.02 -17.99
CA GLY A 102 -3.86 38.96 -18.53
C GLY A 102 -4.82 39.06 -17.38
N ASP A 103 -5.32 40.28 -17.15
CA ASP A 103 -6.44 40.63 -16.27
C ASP A 103 -7.35 39.42 -16.03
N ILE A 104 -7.52 39.02 -14.77
CA ILE A 104 -8.43 37.93 -14.36
C ILE A 104 -9.85 38.41 -14.64
N GLN A 105 -10.22 38.48 -15.92
CA GLN A 105 -11.55 38.76 -16.37
C GLN A 105 -12.40 37.62 -15.84
N LYS A 106 -13.41 37.97 -15.02
CA LYS A 106 -14.37 37.02 -14.49
C LYS A 106 -14.77 36.04 -15.59
N PRO A 107 -14.61 34.72 -15.37
CA PRO A 107 -14.87 33.74 -16.42
C PRO A 107 -16.30 33.94 -16.92
N VAL A 108 -16.44 34.18 -18.22
CA VAL A 108 -17.74 34.37 -18.85
C VAL A 108 -18.62 33.17 -18.50
N PRO A 109 -19.83 33.38 -17.95
CA PRO A 109 -20.72 32.28 -17.59
C PRO A 109 -20.96 31.34 -18.78
N ASN A 110 -21.03 30.03 -18.51
CA ASN A 110 -21.12 29.01 -19.56
C ASN A 110 -22.29 29.26 -20.52
N TRP A 111 -23.45 29.71 -20.03
CA TRP A 111 -24.60 30.03 -20.88
C TRP A 111 -24.32 31.10 -21.95
N LYS A 112 -23.47 32.09 -21.62
CA LYS A 112 -23.12 33.15 -22.55
C LYS A 112 -22.16 32.64 -23.63
N LYS A 113 -21.23 31.75 -23.29
CA LYS A 113 -20.36 31.07 -24.27
C LYS A 113 -21.19 30.26 -25.27
N TRP A 114 -22.17 29.50 -24.79
CA TRP A 114 -23.09 28.75 -25.65
C TRP A 114 -23.92 29.67 -26.55
N TYR A 115 -24.43 30.77 -26.00
CA TYR A 115 -25.17 31.75 -26.79
C TYR A 115 -24.32 32.33 -27.94
N GLU A 116 -23.08 32.74 -27.63
CA GLU A 116 -22.18 33.31 -28.62
C GLU A 116 -21.78 32.29 -29.70
N THR A 117 -21.60 31.03 -29.32
CA THR A 117 -21.21 29.97 -30.27
C THR A 117 -22.33 29.63 -31.25
N PHE A 118 -23.59 29.64 -30.80
CA PHE A 118 -24.71 29.15 -31.59
C PHE A 118 -25.59 30.23 -32.20
N PHE A 119 -25.58 31.46 -31.69
CA PHE A 119 -26.57 32.49 -32.03
C PHE A 119 -25.99 33.87 -32.36
N LYS A 120 -24.66 34.05 -32.34
CA LYS A 120 -24.02 35.36 -32.62
C LYS A 120 -23.61 35.55 -34.09
N GLU A 121 -23.51 34.48 -34.87
CA GLU A 121 -23.17 34.52 -36.30
C GLU A 121 -24.27 33.95 -37.22
N SER A 122 -25.54 34.01 -36.81
CA SER A 122 -26.71 33.78 -37.68
C SER A 122 -27.45 35.06 -38.00
#